data_AF-A0A2D5GA37-F1
#
_entry.id   AF-A0A2D5GA37-F1
#
_cell.length_a   1.000
_cell.length_b   1.000
_cell.length_c   1.000
_cell.angle_alpha   90.00
_cell.angle_beta   90.00
_cell.angle_gamma   90.00
#
_symmetry.space_group_name_H-M   'P 1'
#
loop_
_entity.id
_entity.type
_entity.pdbx_description
1 polymer ?
#
loop_
_entity_poly.entity_id
_entity_poly.type
_entity_poly.pdbx_seq_one_letter_code
_entity_poly.pdbx_strand_id
1 'polypeptide(L)'
;MSLRQKVEALLPVPQSYSYRSVDDIPKYRMPFVKVEGLRPISFWSVPKTDCYETGCILGQEYAGHYLQYLKANPGEYGNFLGEIVKDMKAEPNQGFAVGFLSYLEEMLCEWVQSQCVYDRLIQEREESIQVISEVLASDGQQGVLAGGELNHV
;
A
#
# COMPACT_ATOMS: atom_id res chain seq x y z
N MET A 1 -11.89 -34.05 19.58
CA MET A 1 -11.77 -32.82 18.77
C MET A 1 -10.71 -33.06 17.71
N SER A 2 -11.05 -32.93 16.42
CA SER A 2 -10.13 -33.25 15.31
C SER A 2 -9.10 -32.15 15.07
N LEU A 3 -7.99 -32.46 14.36
CA LEU A 3 -6.97 -31.48 13.99
C LEU A 3 -7.57 -30.28 13.24
N ARG A 4 -8.52 -30.55 12.33
CA ARG A 4 -9.30 -29.54 11.62
C ARG A 4 -10.05 -28.59 12.56
N GLN A 5 -10.72 -29.13 13.58
CA GLN A 5 -11.46 -28.31 14.55
C GLN A 5 -10.53 -27.46 15.44
N LYS A 6 -9.29 -27.91 15.68
CA LYS A 6 -8.28 -27.11 16.39
C LYS A 6 -7.76 -25.96 15.54
N VAL A 7 -7.54 -26.21 14.24
CA VAL A 7 -7.13 -25.18 13.27
C VAL A 7 -8.26 -24.17 13.07
N GLU A 8 -9.50 -24.60 12.85
CA GLU A 8 -10.68 -23.73 12.73
C GLU A 8 -10.99 -22.91 14.01
N ALA A 9 -10.50 -23.35 15.17
CA ALA A 9 -10.63 -22.61 16.44
C ALA A 9 -9.49 -21.61 16.69
N LEU A 10 -8.34 -21.79 16.02
CA LEU A 10 -7.18 -20.89 16.07
C LEU A 10 -7.21 -19.85 14.97
N LEU A 11 -7.76 -20.22 13.81
CA LEU A 11 -8.14 -19.28 12.78
C LEU A 11 -9.34 -18.51 13.35
N PRO A 12 -9.29 -17.16 13.44
CA PRO A 12 -10.51 -16.42 13.67
C PRO A 12 -11.47 -16.88 12.56
N VAL A 13 -12.71 -17.22 12.92
CA VAL A 13 -13.79 -17.39 11.93
C VAL A 13 -13.59 -16.24 10.95
N PRO A 14 -13.49 -16.49 9.62
CA PRO A 14 -13.46 -15.41 8.66
C PRO A 14 -14.69 -14.59 8.95
N GLN A 15 -14.51 -13.54 9.75
CA GLN A 15 -15.52 -12.56 9.91
C GLN A 15 -15.49 -12.00 8.52
N SER A 16 -16.50 -12.37 7.73
CA SER A 16 -16.99 -11.44 6.74
C SER A 16 -17.23 -10.21 7.60
N TYR A 17 -16.24 -9.32 7.68
CA TYR A 17 -16.47 -7.95 8.00
C TYR A 17 -17.48 -7.59 6.93
N SER A 18 -18.74 -7.65 7.33
CA SER A 18 -19.86 -7.24 6.52
C SER A 18 -19.61 -5.75 6.44
N TYR A 19 -18.77 -5.34 5.49
CA TYR A 19 -18.51 -3.97 5.16
C TYR A 19 -19.83 -3.48 4.57
N ARG A 20 -20.80 -3.18 5.45
CA ARG A 20 -22.22 -3.00 5.11
C ARG A 20 -22.48 -1.77 4.26
N SER A 21 -21.49 -0.93 4.02
CA SER A 21 -21.46 -0.08 2.84
C SER A 21 -20.01 0.24 2.47
N VAL A 22 -19.80 0.55 1.18
CA VAL A 22 -18.51 0.90 0.57
C VAL A 22 -18.12 2.35 0.89
N ASP A 23 -18.94 3.05 1.67
CA ASP A 23 -18.72 4.46 2.00
C ASP A 23 -17.68 4.56 3.12
N ASP A 24 -16.48 4.99 2.75
CA ASP A 24 -15.32 5.29 3.61
C ASP A 24 -15.12 4.34 4.79
N ILE A 25 -14.53 3.16 4.54
CA ILE A 25 -13.99 2.33 5.64
C ILE A 25 -12.76 3.06 6.17
N PRO A 26 -12.76 3.64 7.38
CA PRO A 26 -11.58 4.34 7.87
C PRO A 26 -10.48 3.32 8.17
N LYS A 27 -9.20 3.68 7.92
CA LYS A 27 -8.00 2.83 8.11
C LYS A 27 -7.98 2.07 9.45
N TYR A 28 -8.46 2.73 10.49
CA TYR A 28 -8.47 2.23 11.86
C TYR A 28 -9.51 1.13 12.12
N ARG A 29 -10.38 0.82 11.15
CA ARG A 29 -11.32 -0.32 11.21
C ARG A 29 -10.74 -1.62 10.66
N MET A 30 -9.50 -1.59 10.18
CA MET A 30 -8.80 -2.78 9.72
C MET A 30 -8.56 -3.74 10.90
N PRO A 31 -8.75 -5.06 10.72
CA PRO A 31 -8.72 -6.06 11.80
C PRO A 31 -7.41 -6.12 12.58
N PHE A 32 -6.32 -5.70 11.95
CA PHE A 32 -4.98 -5.73 12.51
C PHE A 32 -4.46 -4.33 12.87
N VAL A 33 -5.25 -3.25 12.78
CA VAL A 33 -4.80 -1.90 13.16
C VAL A 33 -5.22 -1.57 14.60
N LYS A 34 -4.27 -1.15 15.45
CA LYS A 34 -4.60 -0.71 16.81
C LYS A 34 -5.19 0.69 16.82
N VAL A 35 -6.24 0.91 17.61
CA VAL A 35 -6.83 2.23 17.81
C VAL A 35 -7.08 2.47 19.29
N GLU A 36 -6.22 3.25 19.94
CA GLU A 36 -6.56 3.82 21.24
C GLU A 36 -6.14 5.29 21.30
N GLY A 37 -7.09 6.16 21.69
CA GLY A 37 -6.86 7.52 22.19
C GLY A 37 -6.12 8.53 21.30
N LEU A 38 -5.82 8.19 20.04
CA LEU A 38 -5.05 8.99 19.06
C LEU A 38 -3.56 9.21 19.42
N ARG A 39 -2.77 8.15 19.22
CA ARG A 39 -1.61 8.11 18.30
C ARG A 39 -1.20 6.65 18.14
N PRO A 40 -1.64 5.95 17.07
CA PRO A 40 -1.17 4.59 16.85
C PRO A 40 0.22 4.66 16.23
N ILE A 41 1.25 4.30 17.02
CA ILE A 41 2.59 4.04 16.46
C ILE A 41 2.62 2.67 15.77
N SER A 42 1.59 1.83 15.99
CA SER A 42 1.51 0.51 15.41
C SER A 42 0.21 0.27 14.63
N PHE A 43 0.39 -0.11 13.37
CA PHE A 43 -0.63 -0.59 12.45
C PHE A 43 -0.83 -2.11 12.53
N TRP A 44 -0.25 -2.75 13.55
CA TRP A 44 -0.29 -4.18 13.75
C TRP A 44 -0.70 -4.55 15.18
N SER A 45 -1.86 -5.17 15.32
CA SER A 45 -2.52 -5.47 16.59
C SER A 45 -3.07 -6.88 16.58
N VAL A 46 -2.27 -7.83 16.11
CA VAL A 46 -2.66 -9.24 16.04
C VAL A 46 -2.15 -9.98 17.27
N PRO A 47 -2.86 -11.01 17.75
CA PRO A 47 -2.34 -11.91 18.77
C PRO A 47 -1.05 -12.59 18.31
N LYS A 48 -0.12 -12.80 19.24
CA LYS A 48 1.09 -13.58 18.95
C LYS A 48 0.69 -15.01 18.58
N THR A 49 1.33 -15.54 17.54
CA THR A 49 1.22 -16.95 17.15
C THR A 49 2.56 -17.64 17.35
N ASP A 50 2.53 -18.80 17.99
CA ASP A 50 3.68 -19.68 18.17
C ASP A 50 3.90 -20.63 16.98
N CYS A 51 2.91 -20.74 16.08
CA CYS A 51 2.97 -21.56 14.88
C CYS A 51 3.20 -20.71 13.62
N TYR A 52 4.29 -21.00 12.91
CA TYR A 52 4.69 -20.30 11.68
C TYR A 52 3.63 -20.42 10.60
N GLU A 53 3.13 -21.64 10.37
CA GLU A 53 2.12 -21.95 9.36
C GLU A 53 0.80 -21.22 9.64
N THR A 54 0.41 -21.14 10.92
CA THR A 54 -0.77 -20.36 11.35
C THR A 54 -0.55 -18.87 11.08
N GLY A 55 0.65 -18.36 11.37
CA GLY A 55 1.03 -16.99 11.02
C GLY A 55 0.93 -16.69 9.53
N CYS A 56 1.40 -17.61 8.67
CA CYS A 56 1.28 -17.48 7.22
C CYS A 56 -0.17 -17.38 6.76
N ILE A 57 -1.04 -18.29 7.21
CA ILE A 57 -2.46 -18.29 6.82
C ILE A 57 -3.13 -16.98 7.23
N LEU A 58 -2.93 -16.56 8.48
CA LEU A 58 -3.49 -15.29 8.97
C LEU A 58 -2.92 -14.08 8.23
N GLY A 59 -1.62 -14.11 7.90
CA GLY A 59 -0.97 -13.08 7.09
C GLY A 59 -1.66 -12.90 5.73
N GLN A 60 -1.99 -14.01 5.05
CA GLN A 60 -2.72 -13.97 3.77
C GLN A 60 -4.11 -13.35 3.94
N GLU A 61 -4.87 -13.74 4.96
CA GLU A 61 -6.19 -13.16 5.24
C GLU A 61 -6.11 -11.64 5.48
N TYR A 62 -5.11 -11.19 6.23
CA TYR A 62 -4.89 -9.76 6.48
C TYR A 62 -4.50 -8.99 5.21
N ALA A 63 -3.74 -9.60 4.30
CA ALA A 63 -3.47 -9.00 2.99
C ALA A 63 -4.74 -8.85 2.16
N GLY A 64 -5.65 -9.83 2.20
CA GLY A 64 -6.97 -9.74 1.60
C GLY A 64 -7.80 -8.57 2.15
N HIS A 65 -7.80 -8.37 3.47
CA HIS A 65 -8.44 -7.20 4.06
C HIS A 65 -7.80 -5.89 3.60
N TYR A 66 -6.48 -5.83 3.49
CA TYR A 66 -5.77 -4.63 3.03
C TYR A 66 -6.13 -4.27 1.58
N LEU A 67 -6.17 -5.25 0.69
CA LEU A 67 -6.58 -5.05 -0.69
C LEU A 67 -8.05 -4.61 -0.80
N GLN A 68 -8.93 -5.19 0.01
CA GLN A 68 -10.33 -4.78 0.05
C GLN A 68 -10.49 -3.34 0.57
N TYR A 69 -9.66 -2.92 1.52
CA TYR A 69 -9.58 -1.52 1.96
C TYR A 69 -9.13 -0.59 0.84
N LEU A 70 -8.05 -0.93 0.11
CA LEU A 70 -7.57 -0.13 -1.03
C LEU A 70 -8.62 -0.03 -2.14
N LYS A 71 -9.36 -1.12 -2.40
CA LYS A 71 -10.45 -1.14 -3.39
C LYS A 71 -11.57 -0.18 -3.03
N ALA A 72 -11.91 -0.05 -1.75
CA ALA A 72 -12.96 0.86 -1.28
C ALA A 72 -12.49 2.32 -1.17
N ASN A 73 -11.18 2.57 -1.04
CA ASN A 73 -10.62 3.89 -0.81
C ASN A 73 -9.54 4.24 -1.86
N PRO A 74 -9.91 4.43 -3.14
CA PRO A 74 -8.97 4.78 -4.20
C PRO A 74 -8.31 6.13 -3.88
N GLY A 75 -6.97 6.15 -3.81
CA GLY A 75 -6.20 7.35 -3.43
C GLY A 75 -5.54 7.28 -2.06
N GLU A 76 -5.98 6.36 -1.20
CA GLU A 76 -5.38 6.14 0.12
C GLU A 76 -4.14 5.21 0.08
N TYR A 77 -3.40 5.25 -1.04
CA TYR A 77 -2.14 4.54 -1.22
C TYR A 77 -0.94 5.38 -0.73
N GLY A 78 0.08 4.73 -0.18
CA GLY A 78 1.25 5.40 0.40
C GLY A 78 2.13 4.45 1.21
N ASN A 79 2.87 4.96 2.20
CA ASN A 79 3.78 4.14 3.02
C ASN A 79 3.07 3.22 4.05
N PHE A 80 1.74 3.07 3.97
CA PHE A 80 0.96 2.28 4.92
C PHE A 80 1.36 0.79 4.90
N LEU A 81 1.61 0.25 3.71
CA LEU A 81 2.16 -1.10 3.54
C LEU A 81 3.50 -1.26 4.28
N GLY A 82 4.38 -0.25 4.19
CA GLY A 82 5.67 -0.25 4.87
C GLY A 82 5.55 -0.27 6.39
N GLU A 83 4.62 0.51 6.95
CA GLU A 83 4.37 0.52 8.40
C GLU A 83 3.77 -0.79 8.90
N ILE A 84 2.82 -1.38 8.16
CA ILE A 84 2.25 -2.70 8.47
C ILE A 84 3.36 -3.76 8.54
N VAL A 85 4.20 -3.84 7.50
CA VAL A 85 5.27 -4.85 7.39
C VAL A 85 6.33 -4.64 8.47
N LYS A 86 6.67 -3.39 8.78
CA LYS A 86 7.63 -3.05 9.85
C LYS A 86 7.16 -3.60 11.19
N ASP A 87 5.88 -3.45 11.51
CA ASP A 87 5.34 -3.95 12.76
C ASP A 87 5.22 -5.48 12.77
N MET A 88 4.87 -6.12 11.65
CA MET A 88 4.91 -7.58 11.54
C MET A 88 6.30 -8.16 11.82
N LYS A 89 7.35 -7.48 11.36
CA LYS A 89 8.75 -7.91 11.58
C LYS A 89 9.21 -7.79 13.03
N ALA A 90 8.49 -7.02 13.86
CA ALA A 90 8.76 -6.95 15.30
C ALA A 90 8.28 -8.21 16.04
N GLU A 91 7.42 -9.03 15.42
CA GLU A 91 6.99 -10.30 15.99
C GLU A 91 8.07 -11.40 15.81
N PRO A 92 8.26 -12.27 16.82
CA PRO A 92 9.30 -13.29 16.79
C PRO A 92 9.06 -14.36 15.70
N ASN A 93 7.80 -14.51 15.30
CA ASN A 93 7.39 -15.42 14.23
C ASN A 93 7.05 -14.62 12.98
N GLN A 94 7.93 -14.70 11.98
CA GLN A 94 7.80 -13.95 10.73
C GLN A 94 6.71 -14.48 9.79
N GLY A 95 5.99 -15.55 10.17
CA GLY A 95 4.95 -16.17 9.35
C GLY A 95 3.90 -15.18 8.86
N PHE A 96 3.48 -14.23 9.70
CA PHE A 96 2.54 -13.18 9.30
C PHE A 96 3.08 -12.33 8.13
N ALA A 97 4.32 -11.85 8.21
CA ALA A 97 4.92 -11.04 7.17
C ALA A 97 5.08 -11.84 5.87
N VAL A 98 5.49 -13.11 5.97
CA VAL A 98 5.64 -13.98 4.81
C VAL A 98 4.29 -14.20 4.14
N GLY A 99 3.28 -14.67 4.87
CA GLY A 99 1.96 -14.92 4.32
C GLY A 99 1.31 -13.67 3.71
N PHE A 100 1.45 -12.53 4.38
CA PHE A 100 0.92 -11.26 3.91
C PHE A 100 1.56 -10.82 2.59
N LEU A 101 2.89 -10.81 2.52
CA LEU A 101 3.60 -10.42 1.31
C LEU A 101 3.40 -11.41 0.16
N SER A 102 3.39 -12.72 0.44
CA SER A 102 3.14 -13.74 -0.60
C SER A 102 1.75 -13.58 -1.24
N TYR A 103 0.72 -13.25 -0.46
CA TYR A 103 -0.61 -13.00 -1.03
C TYR A 103 -0.66 -11.70 -1.84
N LEU A 104 0.05 -10.65 -1.41
CA LEU A 104 0.17 -9.43 -2.21
C LEU A 104 0.90 -9.67 -3.53
N GLU A 105 1.96 -10.48 -3.53
CA GLU A 105 2.69 -10.85 -4.75
C GLU A 105 1.79 -11.64 -5.72
N GLU A 106 0.98 -12.56 -5.21
CA GLU A 106 0.00 -13.31 -6.01
C GLU A 106 -1.00 -12.35 -6.68
N MET A 107 -1.61 -11.46 -5.91
CA MET A 107 -2.57 -10.48 -6.42
C MET A 107 -1.95 -9.46 -7.37
N LEU A 108 -0.70 -9.05 -7.11
CA LEU A 108 0.07 -8.21 -8.02
C LEU A 108 0.35 -8.93 -9.35
N CYS A 109 0.70 -10.22 -9.31
CA CYS A 109 0.93 -11.03 -10.50
C CYS A 109 -0.35 -11.11 -11.36
N GLU A 110 -1.49 -11.39 -10.75
CA GLU A 110 -2.79 -11.41 -11.43
C GLU A 110 -3.14 -10.04 -12.04
N TRP A 111 -2.94 -8.96 -11.28
CA TRP A 111 -3.22 -7.61 -11.76
C TRP A 111 -2.31 -7.22 -12.93
N VAL A 112 -1.00 -7.45 -12.81
CA VAL A 112 -0.01 -7.14 -13.86
C VAL A 112 -0.29 -7.92 -15.14
N GLN A 113 -0.74 -9.17 -15.06
CA GLN A 113 -1.13 -9.94 -16.25
C GLN A 113 -2.28 -9.28 -17.05
N SER A 114 -3.08 -8.44 -16.40
CA SER A 114 -4.19 -7.71 -17.04
C SER A 114 -3.82 -6.31 -17.55
N GLN A 115 -2.57 -5.85 -17.35
CA GLN A 115 -2.15 -4.47 -17.64
C GLN A 115 -0.86 -4.42 -18.46
N CYS A 116 -0.73 -3.41 -19.33
CA CYS A 116 0.56 -3.05 -19.92
C CYS A 116 1.31 -2.12 -18.96
N VAL A 117 2.11 -2.69 -18.06
CA VAL A 117 2.76 -1.98 -16.94
C VAL A 117 3.59 -0.77 -17.37
N TYR A 118 4.20 -0.84 -18.55
CA TYR A 118 5.05 0.23 -19.06
C TYR A 118 4.27 1.40 -19.66
N ASP A 119 3.04 1.21 -20.13
CA ASP A 119 2.29 2.26 -20.81
C ASP A 119 2.02 3.44 -19.88
N ARG A 120 1.65 3.15 -18.63
CA ARG A 120 1.45 4.19 -17.61
C ARG A 120 2.74 4.94 -17.28
N LEU A 121 3.85 4.22 -17.13
CA LEU A 121 5.16 4.82 -16.84
C LEU A 121 5.68 5.67 -18.00
N ILE A 122 5.43 5.23 -19.24
CA ILE A 122 5.77 5.98 -20.45
C ILE A 122 4.94 7.26 -20.50
N GLN A 123 3.63 7.17 -20.26
CA GLN A 123 2.74 8.33 -20.24
C GLN A 123 3.15 9.37 -19.19
N GLU A 124 3.35 8.95 -17.93
CA GLU A 124 3.78 9.85 -16.83
C GLU A 124 5.15 10.51 -17.15
N ARG A 125 6.04 9.78 -17.83
CA ARG A 125 7.34 10.30 -18.27
C ARG A 125 7.20 11.31 -19.40
N GLU A 126 6.34 11.07 -20.39
CA GLU A 126 6.08 12.00 -21.50
C GLU A 126 5.47 13.30 -21.00
N GLU A 127 4.50 13.22 -20.09
CA GLU A 127 3.90 14.38 -19.41
C GLU A 127 4.97 15.18 -18.65
N SER A 128 5.86 14.49 -17.92
CA SER A 128 6.97 15.14 -17.20
C SER A 128 7.97 15.83 -18.14
N ILE A 129 8.31 15.20 -19.28
CA ILE A 129 9.20 15.79 -20.29
C ILE A 129 8.59 17.07 -20.86
N GLN A 130 7.30 17.06 -21.18
CA GLN A 130 6.61 18.23 -21.72
C GLN A 130 6.67 19.41 -20.74
N VAL A 131 6.37 19.18 -19.46
CA VAL A 131 6.44 20.21 -18.41
C VAL A 131 7.85 20.78 -18.27
N ILE A 132 8.87 19.92 -18.26
CA ILE A 132 10.28 20.36 -18.15
C ILE A 132 10.69 21.18 -19.39
N SER A 133 10.30 20.77 -20.59
CA SER A 133 10.58 21.51 -21.82
C SER A 133 9.94 22.90 -21.82
N GLU A 134 8.72 23.04 -21.30
CA GLU A 134 8.02 24.33 -21.18
C GLU A 134 8.73 25.26 -20.19
N VAL A 135 9.13 24.75 -19.02
CA VAL A 135 9.89 25.52 -18.01
C VAL A 135 11.22 26.02 -18.59
N LEU A 136 11.98 25.16 -19.26
CA LEU A 136 13.25 25.53 -19.88
C LEU A 136 13.06 26.55 -21.02
N ALA A 137 11.97 26.45 -21.79
CA ALA A 137 11.65 27.41 -22.84
C ALA A 137 11.29 28.80 -22.27
N SER A 138 10.62 28.86 -21.10
CA SER A 138 10.28 30.12 -20.43
C SER A 138 11.49 30.82 -19.80
N ASP A 139 12.45 30.07 -19.24
CA ASP A 139 13.68 30.64 -18.66
C ASP A 139 14.62 31.19 -19.76
N GLY A 140 14.61 30.59 -20.96
CA GLY A 140 15.36 31.07 -22.11
C GLY A 140 14.91 32.43 -22.67
N GLN A 141 13.67 32.86 -22.40
CA GLN A 141 13.15 34.16 -22.88
C GLN A 141 13.49 35.35 -21.97
N GLN A 142 13.84 35.12 -20.70
CA GLN A 142 14.28 36.20 -19.79
C GLN A 142 15.74 36.62 -20.03
N GLY A 143 16.56 35.76 -20.66
CA GLY A 143 17.97 36.07 -20.95
C GLY A 143 18.24 36.88 -22.24
N VAL A 144 17.26 37.01 -23.14
CA VAL A 144 17.46 37.64 -24.46
C VAL A 144 17.11 39.14 -24.49
N LEU A 145 16.37 39.64 -23.49
CA LEU A 145 15.97 41.06 -23.43
C LEU A 145 16.97 41.99 -22.70
N ALA A 146 18.09 41.47 -22.18
CA ALA A 146 19.08 42.26 -21.43
C ALA A 146 20.40 42.54 -22.19
N GLY A 147 20.46 42.30 -23.50
CA GLY A 147 21.70 42.41 -24.30
C GLY A 147 21.69 43.46 -25.42
N GLY A 148 20.66 44.31 -25.49
CA GLY A 148 20.54 45.34 -26.51
C GLY A 148 20.86 46.73 -25.95
N GLU A 149 21.74 47.45 -26.64
CA GLU A 149 22.13 48.86 -26.43
C GLU A 149 23.18 49.12 -25.35
N LEU A 150 24.42 49.32 -25.80
CA LEU A 150 25.23 50.50 -25.46
C LEU A 150 26.33 50.66 -26.54
N ASN A 151 25.93 51.19 -27.70
CA ASN A 151 26.81 51.94 -28.58
C ASN A 151 26.51 53.41 -28.33
N HIS A 152 27.41 54.15 -27.70
CA HIS A 152 27.73 55.53 -28.08
C HIS A 152 28.92 56.07 -27.27
N VAL A 153 29.80 56.71 -28.05
CA VAL A 153 30.96 57.57 -27.71
C VAL A 153 32.29 56.86 -27.54
#